data_AF-A0A6J7UD07-F1
#
_entry.id   AF-A0A6J7UD07-F1
#
_cell.length_a   1.000
_cell.length_b   1.000
_cell.length_c   1.000
_cell.angle_alpha   90.00
_cell.angle_beta   90.00
_cell.angle_gamma   90.00
#
_symmetry.space_group_name_H-M   'P 1'
#
loop_
_entity.id
_entity.type
_entity.pdbx_description
1 polymer ?
#
loop_
_entity_poly.entity_id
_entity_poly.type
_entity_poly.pdbx_seq_one_letter_code
_entity_poly.pdbx_strand_id
1 'polypeptide(L)'
;MKKFSAVILITLFSILSLPHASADNTVIKLISKPHQLFDGTFRNDELTNDLLPTGRLGKPLETKPKGLRTWVIDGALLDEVSAMAAGYQLNNKKPTTGQQVAKEWLSRLILLTSGDKVVALPYGNPDIDLAKRSAPSELRLYTSYGLERVEFHLNRKISTESGLVWSTGKSKLSPLLRKKYTQDRQALTALSSIVNAPEVKAQRAKLAVLLSPSLDKKDRDFFSYDATEGVSQTLNRLRVSSGKYQIASETGKVPVTVTNDFDVPVKVAVKLTPLNSRVQVSSVAEFAIGANSRTQLSIPFTAIAPGATTVLAQITNADGEFVGPASRLSINVTFFDSRVTYFTVGAALLLFIAALTQTIRRLRRGRHEK
;
A
#
# COMPACT_ATOMS: atom_id res chain seq x y z
N MET A 1 53.39 84.08 -32.82
CA MET A 1 52.00 83.70 -32.50
C MET A 1 51.72 82.30 -33.01
N LYS A 2 51.28 81.41 -32.11
CA LYS A 2 50.44 80.20 -32.28
C LYS A 2 50.96 79.07 -33.20
N LYS A 3 51.40 77.92 -32.64
CA LYS A 3 50.61 76.70 -32.25
C LYS A 3 50.18 75.89 -33.50
N PHE A 4 50.35 74.57 -33.65
CA PHE A 4 50.12 73.44 -32.73
C PHE A 4 50.92 72.19 -33.17
N SER A 5 51.32 71.40 -32.18
CA SER A 5 51.95 70.08 -32.29
C SER A 5 50.95 68.94 -32.56
N ALA A 6 51.53 67.84 -33.05
CA ALA A 6 51.08 66.45 -33.20
C ALA A 6 49.98 65.91 -32.25
N VAL A 7 49.30 64.84 -32.70
CA VAL A 7 49.37 63.48 -32.11
C VAL A 7 48.40 62.54 -32.85
N ILE A 8 48.95 61.45 -33.37
CA ILE A 8 48.23 60.21 -33.74
C ILE A 8 48.05 59.42 -32.44
N LEU A 9 46.82 59.11 -32.04
CA LEU A 9 46.58 58.11 -31.00
C LEU A 9 45.40 57.21 -31.35
N ILE A 10 45.76 55.94 -31.50
CA ILE A 10 44.93 54.78 -31.79
C ILE A 10 43.95 54.54 -30.64
N THR A 11 42.64 54.58 -30.92
CA THR A 11 41.61 54.09 -30.00
C THR A 11 41.26 52.64 -30.35
N LEU A 12 42.04 51.70 -29.84
CA LEU A 12 41.67 50.28 -29.77
C LEU A 12 40.96 50.07 -28.43
N PHE A 13 39.62 50.17 -28.44
CA PHE A 13 38.81 49.92 -27.24
C PHE A 13 38.78 48.41 -26.97
N SER A 14 39.44 48.02 -25.89
CA SER A 14 39.50 46.64 -25.40
C SER A 14 38.12 46.08 -25.13
N ILE A 15 37.71 45.08 -25.92
CA ILE A 15 36.69 44.10 -25.55
C ILE A 15 37.38 43.10 -24.59
N LEU A 16 37.63 43.54 -23.36
CA LEU A 16 38.00 42.63 -22.27
C LEU A 16 36.72 41.95 -21.80
N SER A 17 36.38 40.82 -22.43
CA SER A 17 35.46 39.84 -21.86
C SER A 17 36.05 39.41 -20.52
N LEU A 18 35.54 39.97 -19.41
CA LEU A 18 35.84 39.44 -18.08
C LEU A 18 35.46 37.95 -18.09
N PRO A 19 36.38 37.03 -17.73
CA PRO A 19 36.00 35.65 -17.56
C PRO A 19 34.89 35.61 -16.52
N HIS A 20 33.71 35.14 -16.91
CA HIS A 20 32.65 34.84 -15.96
C HIS A 20 33.21 33.78 -15.02
N ALA A 21 33.49 34.15 -13.78
CA ALA A 21 33.84 33.21 -12.73
C ALA A 21 32.61 32.33 -12.49
N SER A 22 32.55 31.19 -13.18
CA SER A 22 31.61 30.13 -12.83
C SER A 22 32.04 29.63 -11.46
N ALA A 23 31.27 29.93 -10.41
CA ALA A 23 31.54 29.36 -9.10
C ALA A 23 31.48 27.83 -9.24
N ASP A 24 32.58 27.14 -8.96
CA ASP A 24 32.60 25.68 -8.88
C ASP A 24 31.56 25.25 -7.85
N ASN A 25 30.44 24.69 -8.32
CA ASN A 25 29.38 24.15 -7.46
C ASN A 25 29.53 22.63 -7.43
N THR A 26 29.98 22.11 -6.29
CA THR A 26 30.10 20.68 -6.07
C THR A 26 28.73 20.08 -5.77
N VAL A 27 28.18 19.29 -6.70
CA VAL A 27 26.91 18.56 -6.49
C VAL A 27 27.20 17.18 -5.89
N ILE A 28 26.60 16.89 -4.74
CA ILE A 28 26.70 15.60 -4.06
C ILE A 28 25.34 14.92 -4.07
N LYS A 29 25.27 13.72 -4.67
CA LYS A 29 24.05 12.91 -4.71
C LYS A 29 24.11 11.82 -3.65
N LEU A 30 23.19 11.85 -2.70
CA LEU A 30 23.00 10.82 -1.67
C LEU A 30 21.79 9.98 -2.05
N ILE A 31 22.05 8.92 -2.83
CA ILE A 31 21.05 8.01 -3.39
C ILE A 31 21.58 6.60 -3.19
N SER A 32 20.70 5.66 -2.86
CA SER A 32 21.04 4.24 -2.80
C SER A 32 19.96 3.38 -3.45
N LYS A 33 20.27 2.11 -3.71
CA LYS A 33 19.22 1.10 -3.90
C LYS A 33 18.52 0.88 -2.53
N PRO A 34 17.26 0.44 -2.50
CA PRO A 34 16.62 0.07 -1.24
C PRO A 34 17.30 -1.13 -0.58
N HIS A 35 17.28 -1.14 0.75
CA HIS A 35 17.71 -2.25 1.61
C HIS A 35 16.59 -2.71 2.54
N GLN A 36 15.61 -1.86 2.83
CA GLN A 36 14.51 -2.15 3.73
C GLN A 36 13.27 -2.67 2.98
N LEU A 37 12.75 -3.80 3.45
CA LEU A 37 11.53 -4.45 2.99
C LEU A 37 10.27 -3.66 3.36
N PHE A 38 9.14 -3.96 2.71
CA PHE A 38 7.86 -3.29 2.99
C PHE A 38 7.33 -3.54 4.41
N ASP A 39 7.76 -4.60 5.08
CA ASP A 39 7.46 -4.90 6.49
C ASP A 39 8.34 -4.13 7.50
N GLY A 40 9.34 -3.38 7.02
CA GLY A 40 10.27 -2.58 7.84
C GLY A 40 11.58 -3.29 8.21
N THR A 41 11.71 -4.59 7.97
CA THR A 41 12.97 -5.32 8.16
C THR A 41 13.95 -5.07 7.02
N PHE A 42 15.22 -5.39 7.18
CA PHE A 42 16.25 -5.20 6.16
C PHE A 42 16.57 -6.50 5.44
N ARG A 43 16.73 -6.43 4.12
CA ARG A 43 17.13 -7.58 3.28
C ARG A 43 18.55 -8.03 3.57
N ASN A 44 19.44 -7.07 3.80
CA ASN A 44 20.88 -7.28 4.00
C ASN A 44 21.47 -6.10 4.80
N ASP A 45 22.75 -6.22 5.13
CA ASP A 45 23.50 -5.19 5.86
C ASP A 45 24.49 -4.42 4.96
N GLU A 46 24.25 -4.39 3.63
CA GLU A 46 25.18 -3.79 2.66
C GLU A 46 25.30 -2.27 2.83
N LEU A 47 24.21 -1.61 3.25
CA LEU A 47 24.18 -0.16 3.47
C LEU A 47 25.21 0.28 4.51
N THR A 48 25.54 -0.57 5.49
CA THR A 48 26.59 -0.30 6.48
C THR A 48 27.92 0.06 5.83
N ASN A 49 28.35 -0.71 4.82
CA ASN A 49 29.62 -0.46 4.13
C ASN A 49 29.58 0.83 3.30
N ASP A 50 28.42 1.18 2.74
CA ASP A 50 28.25 2.42 1.99
C ASP A 50 28.35 3.67 2.89
N LEU A 51 27.87 3.57 4.14
CA LEU A 51 27.85 4.66 5.11
C LEU A 51 29.20 4.91 5.81
N LEU A 52 30.11 3.94 5.83
CA LEU A 52 31.45 4.11 6.40
C LEU A 52 32.17 5.32 5.78
N PRO A 53 33.10 5.99 6.49
CA PRO A 53 33.83 7.15 5.95
C PRO A 53 34.55 6.89 4.61
N THR A 54 34.93 5.65 4.34
CA THR A 54 35.54 5.20 3.08
C THR A 54 34.53 4.73 2.04
N GLY A 55 33.29 4.49 2.47
CA GLY A 55 32.18 4.01 1.66
C GLY A 55 31.64 5.06 0.69
N ARG A 56 30.79 4.60 -0.24
CA ARG A 56 30.25 5.43 -1.32
C ARG A 56 29.43 6.63 -0.82
N LEU A 57 28.68 6.45 0.27
CA LEU A 57 27.84 7.47 0.89
C LEU A 57 28.55 8.23 2.02
N GLY A 58 29.59 7.65 2.66
CA GLY A 58 30.37 8.36 3.69
C GLY A 58 31.49 9.23 3.12
N LYS A 59 32.19 8.79 2.07
CA LYS A 59 33.31 9.53 1.47
C LYS A 59 32.98 10.99 1.09
N PRO A 60 31.79 11.31 0.51
CA PRO A 60 31.45 12.69 0.19
C PRO A 60 31.28 13.61 1.41
N LEU A 61 31.00 13.05 2.61
CA LEU A 61 30.87 13.81 3.86
C LEU A 61 32.26 14.17 4.43
N GLU A 62 33.28 13.38 4.11
CA GLU A 62 34.65 13.64 4.55
C GLU A 62 35.47 14.48 3.57
N THR A 63 34.96 14.66 2.34
CA THR A 63 35.67 15.41 1.31
C THR A 63 35.42 16.91 1.43
N LYS A 64 36.49 17.70 1.57
CA LYS A 64 36.42 19.17 1.53
C LYS A 64 35.89 19.64 0.16
N PRO A 65 34.86 20.50 0.10
CA PRO A 65 34.25 20.89 -1.17
C PRO A 65 35.18 21.84 -1.93
N LYS A 66 35.13 21.76 -3.26
CA LYS A 66 35.70 22.79 -4.14
C LYS A 66 34.56 23.77 -4.44
N GLY A 67 34.53 24.89 -3.71
CA GLY A 67 33.49 25.91 -3.83
C GLY A 67 32.18 25.60 -3.09
N LEU A 68 31.07 26.13 -3.60
CA LEU A 68 29.75 25.93 -3.00
C LEU A 68 29.32 24.48 -3.14
N ARG A 69 28.53 23.97 -2.18
CA ARG A 69 28.06 22.59 -2.19
C ARG A 69 26.53 22.54 -2.30
N THR A 70 26.05 21.70 -3.21
CA THR A 70 24.63 21.37 -3.34
C THR A 70 24.42 19.89 -3.05
N TRP A 71 23.59 19.58 -2.06
CA TRP A 71 23.22 18.22 -1.69
C TRP A 71 21.91 17.83 -2.36
N VAL A 72 21.91 16.72 -3.09
CA VAL A 72 20.72 16.13 -3.69
C VAL A 72 20.45 14.82 -2.96
N ILE A 73 19.38 14.78 -2.17
CA ILE A 73 19.17 13.71 -1.18
C ILE A 73 17.86 12.98 -1.44
N ASP A 74 17.91 11.65 -1.44
CA ASP A 74 16.72 10.81 -1.44
C ASP A 74 16.17 10.62 -0.01
N GLY A 75 14.90 10.98 0.20
CA GLY A 75 14.22 10.77 1.48
C GLY A 75 14.11 9.30 1.87
N ALA A 76 14.04 8.37 0.91
CA ALA A 76 13.99 6.94 1.20
C ALA A 76 15.31 6.43 1.80
N LEU A 77 16.45 6.96 1.33
CA LEU A 77 17.75 6.66 1.94
C LEU A 77 17.78 7.14 3.40
N LEU A 78 17.31 8.37 3.67
CA LEU A 78 17.33 8.88 5.05
C LEU A 78 16.41 8.09 5.99
N ASP A 79 15.25 7.63 5.49
CA ASP A 79 14.38 6.72 6.25
C ASP A 79 15.10 5.41 6.61
N GLU A 80 15.82 4.79 5.67
CA GLU A 80 16.60 3.57 5.95
C GLU A 80 17.74 3.82 6.94
N VAL A 81 18.52 4.89 6.76
CA VAL A 81 19.63 5.20 7.68
C VAL A 81 19.11 5.55 9.08
N SER A 82 17.99 6.27 9.17
CA SER A 82 17.35 6.56 10.46
C SER A 82 16.83 5.29 11.14
N ALA A 83 16.26 4.35 10.39
CA ALA A 83 15.85 3.06 10.94
C ALA A 83 17.08 2.26 11.43
N MET A 84 18.19 2.27 10.68
CA MET A 84 19.44 1.65 11.13
C MET A 84 19.95 2.28 12.44
N ALA A 85 19.94 3.61 12.54
CA ALA A 85 20.39 4.34 13.73
C ALA A 85 19.52 4.06 14.97
N ALA A 86 18.20 3.91 14.79
CA ALA A 86 17.26 3.55 15.85
C ALA A 86 17.44 2.10 16.34
N GLY A 87 18.02 1.23 15.51
CA GLY A 87 18.11 -0.21 15.72
C GLY A 87 17.23 -0.93 14.71
N TYR A 88 17.82 -1.87 13.98
CA TYR A 88 17.19 -2.54 12.85
C TYR A 88 17.45 -4.04 12.93
N GLN A 89 16.67 -4.81 12.17
CA GLN A 89 16.79 -6.25 12.09
C GLN A 89 16.82 -6.68 10.63
N LEU A 90 17.64 -7.68 10.34
CA LEU A 90 17.60 -8.36 9.06
C LEU A 90 16.42 -9.34 9.03
N ASN A 91 15.82 -9.53 7.85
CA ASN A 91 14.73 -10.48 7.65
C ASN A 91 15.12 -11.94 8.01
N ASN A 92 16.41 -12.26 7.92
CA ASN A 92 17.00 -13.54 8.30
C ASN A 92 17.46 -13.61 9.76
N LYS A 93 17.20 -12.56 10.56
CA LYS A 93 17.53 -12.43 11.99
C LYS A 93 19.02 -12.54 12.34
N LYS A 94 19.92 -12.39 11.35
CA LYS A 94 21.36 -12.29 11.65
C LYS A 94 21.67 -10.98 12.37
N PRO A 95 22.72 -10.94 13.22
CA PRO A 95 23.16 -9.72 13.88
C PRO A 95 23.50 -8.62 12.88
N THR A 96 23.23 -7.38 13.28
CA THR A 96 23.49 -6.15 12.51
C THR A 96 24.68 -5.40 13.08
N THR A 97 25.48 -4.73 12.25
CA THR A 97 26.67 -3.97 12.72
C THR A 97 26.60 -2.47 12.43
N GLY A 98 25.61 -2.01 11.67
CA GLY A 98 25.55 -0.64 11.14
C GLY A 98 24.93 0.42 12.03
N GLN A 99 24.42 0.08 13.23
CA GLN A 99 23.68 1.05 14.05
C GLN A 99 24.54 2.27 14.40
N GLN A 100 25.77 2.05 14.87
CA GLN A 100 26.66 3.14 15.23
C GLN A 100 27.13 3.93 14.00
N VAL A 101 27.43 3.24 12.91
CA VAL A 101 27.83 3.84 11.62
C VAL A 101 26.72 4.78 11.11
N ALA A 102 25.46 4.36 11.18
CA ALA A 102 24.31 5.15 10.77
C ALA A 102 24.11 6.41 11.64
N LYS A 103 24.28 6.31 12.96
CA LYS A 103 24.21 7.46 13.88
C LYS A 103 25.28 8.51 13.57
N GLU A 104 26.51 8.07 13.35
CA GLU A 104 27.64 8.94 13.03
C GLU A 104 27.43 9.61 11.66
N TRP A 105 27.01 8.83 10.66
CA TRP A 105 26.73 9.34 9.31
C TRP A 105 25.62 10.40 9.30
N LEU A 106 24.50 10.16 10.00
CA LEU A 106 23.40 11.14 10.09
C LEU A 106 23.85 12.42 10.80
N SER A 107 24.56 12.29 11.93
CA SER A 107 25.07 13.43 12.69
C SER A 107 25.98 14.30 11.82
N ARG A 108 26.86 13.66 11.04
CA ARG A 108 27.76 14.32 10.10
C ARG A 108 27.00 15.00 8.97
N LEU A 109 26.00 14.34 8.38
CA LEU A 109 25.17 14.91 7.32
C LEU A 109 24.43 16.17 7.80
N ILE A 110 23.80 16.12 8.98
CA ILE A 110 23.06 17.26 9.55
C ILE A 110 23.99 18.46 9.74
N LEU A 111 25.19 18.23 10.31
CA LEU A 111 26.19 19.28 10.50
C LEU A 111 26.58 19.94 9.17
N LEU A 112 26.92 19.14 8.16
CA LEU A 112 27.41 19.63 6.87
C LEU A 112 26.32 20.31 6.04
N THR A 113 25.07 19.88 6.16
CA THR A 113 23.95 20.42 5.37
C THR A 113 23.31 21.66 5.98
N SER A 114 23.68 22.05 7.20
CA SER A 114 23.07 23.16 7.95
C SER A 114 23.05 24.49 7.18
N GLY A 115 24.16 24.84 6.51
CA GLY A 115 24.30 26.06 5.70
C GLY A 115 24.30 25.83 4.19
N ASP A 116 24.40 24.58 3.73
CA ASP A 116 24.50 24.25 2.31
C ASP A 116 23.11 24.20 1.63
N LYS A 117 23.09 24.31 0.30
CA LYS A 117 21.88 24.10 -0.49
C LYS A 117 21.52 22.61 -0.46
N VAL A 118 20.26 22.29 -0.18
CA VAL A 118 19.72 20.92 -0.22
C VAL A 118 18.53 20.88 -1.15
N VAL A 119 18.47 19.84 -1.99
CA VAL A 119 17.38 19.50 -2.88
C VAL A 119 16.92 18.08 -2.58
N ALA A 120 15.64 17.92 -2.23
CA ALA A 120 15.04 16.61 -2.03
C ALA A 120 14.62 15.99 -3.36
N LEU A 121 14.97 14.72 -3.58
CA LEU A 121 14.43 13.92 -4.68
C LEU A 121 13.02 13.43 -4.35
N PRO A 122 12.20 13.09 -5.36
CA PRO A 122 11.03 12.27 -5.12
C PRO A 122 11.44 10.97 -4.42
N TYR A 123 10.66 10.57 -3.42
CA TYR A 123 10.96 9.45 -2.54
C TYR A 123 11.33 8.19 -3.33
N GLY A 124 12.48 7.58 -3.06
CA GLY A 124 12.95 6.37 -3.72
C GLY A 124 13.53 6.57 -5.12
N ASN A 125 13.75 7.82 -5.54
CA ASN A 125 14.35 8.20 -6.82
C ASN A 125 13.74 7.47 -8.05
N PRO A 126 12.42 7.55 -8.28
CA PRO A 126 11.74 6.85 -9.37
C PRO A 126 12.15 7.38 -10.76
N ASP A 127 12.11 6.54 -11.79
CA ASP A 127 12.13 7.02 -13.19
C ASP A 127 10.91 7.91 -13.45
N ILE A 128 11.16 9.21 -13.60
CA ILE A 128 10.14 10.24 -13.72
C ILE A 128 9.24 10.03 -14.94
N ASP A 129 9.78 9.58 -16.08
CA ASP A 129 8.98 9.40 -17.29
C ASP A 129 8.11 8.14 -17.19
N LEU A 130 8.59 7.11 -16.50
CA LEU A 130 7.78 5.95 -16.17
C LEU A 130 6.70 6.31 -15.14
N ALA A 131 7.05 7.08 -14.10
CA ALA A 131 6.11 7.52 -13.06
C ALA A 131 5.01 8.41 -13.64
N LYS A 132 5.33 9.37 -14.53
CA LYS A 132 4.34 10.21 -15.21
C LYS A 132 3.32 9.40 -16.02
N ARG A 133 3.77 8.37 -16.73
CA ARG A 133 2.91 7.53 -17.58
C ARG A 133 2.10 6.52 -16.78
N SER A 134 2.70 5.93 -15.75
CA SER A 134 2.07 4.87 -14.96
C SER A 134 1.23 5.42 -13.82
N ALA A 135 1.65 6.50 -13.17
CA ALA A 135 1.12 7.03 -11.91
C ALA A 135 1.26 8.56 -11.75
N PRO A 136 0.59 9.37 -12.59
CA PRO A 136 0.74 10.82 -12.56
C PRO A 136 0.30 11.45 -11.23
N SER A 137 -0.77 10.95 -10.60
CA SER A 137 -1.23 11.39 -9.28
C SER A 137 -0.22 11.06 -8.17
N GLU A 138 0.37 9.87 -8.21
CA GLU A 138 1.36 9.44 -7.21
C GLU A 138 2.68 10.18 -7.34
N LEU A 139 3.07 10.66 -8.52
CA LEU A 139 4.32 11.42 -8.64
C LEU A 139 4.31 12.68 -7.74
N ARG A 140 3.14 13.31 -7.56
CA ARG A 140 2.97 14.43 -6.62
C ARG A 140 3.15 13.96 -5.17
N LEU A 141 2.61 12.79 -4.83
CA LEU A 141 2.83 12.17 -3.52
C LEU A 141 4.32 11.88 -3.29
N TYR A 142 5.00 11.23 -4.25
CA TYR A 142 6.42 10.89 -4.12
C TYR A 142 7.30 12.12 -3.94
N THR A 143 6.99 13.20 -4.65
CA THR A 143 7.72 14.48 -4.54
C THR A 143 7.49 15.13 -3.17
N SER A 144 6.23 15.28 -2.77
CA SER A 144 5.89 15.93 -1.48
C SER A 144 6.36 15.12 -0.28
N TYR A 145 6.22 13.79 -0.32
CA TYR A 145 6.69 12.90 0.73
C TYR A 145 8.23 12.88 0.78
N GLY A 146 8.92 12.82 -0.35
CA GLY A 146 10.39 12.91 -0.40
C GLY A 146 10.93 14.18 0.25
N LEU A 147 10.33 15.34 -0.06
CA LEU A 147 10.64 16.61 0.59
C LEU A 147 10.39 16.55 2.10
N GLU A 148 9.21 16.10 2.52
CA GLU A 148 8.84 15.95 3.94
C GLU A 148 9.85 15.10 4.71
N ARG A 149 10.30 13.97 4.13
CA ARG A 149 11.27 13.08 4.78
C ARG A 149 12.65 13.71 4.88
N VAL A 150 13.11 14.41 3.84
CA VAL A 150 14.41 15.12 3.91
C VAL A 150 14.38 16.24 4.95
N GLU A 151 13.31 17.05 4.98
CA GLU A 151 13.16 18.10 5.99
C GLU A 151 13.09 17.55 7.41
N PHE A 152 12.35 16.45 7.59
CA PHE A 152 12.21 15.76 8.87
C PHE A 152 13.57 15.31 9.41
N HIS A 153 14.37 14.61 8.60
CA HIS A 153 15.66 14.06 9.03
C HIS A 153 16.76 15.10 9.17
N LEU A 154 16.72 16.18 8.39
CA LEU A 154 17.66 17.30 8.54
C LEU A 154 17.24 18.32 9.61
N ASN A 155 16.04 18.14 10.19
CA ASN A 155 15.44 19.05 11.17
C ASN A 155 15.44 20.52 10.70
N ARG A 156 15.19 20.75 9.41
CA ARG A 156 15.12 22.10 8.83
C ARG A 156 14.29 22.11 7.55
N LYS A 157 13.75 23.29 7.21
CA LYS A 157 13.13 23.53 5.90
C LYS A 157 14.19 23.68 4.83
N ILE A 158 13.89 23.18 3.63
CA ILE A 158 14.78 23.30 2.46
C ILE A 158 14.04 23.95 1.29
N SER A 159 14.78 24.35 0.26
CA SER A 159 14.18 24.97 -0.93
C SER A 159 13.22 24.00 -1.63
N THR A 160 12.06 24.50 -2.07
CA THR A 160 11.08 23.74 -2.86
C THR A 160 11.48 23.60 -4.34
N GLU A 161 12.75 23.80 -4.66
CA GLU A 161 13.26 23.56 -6.01
C GLU A 161 12.91 22.13 -6.43
N SER A 162 12.45 21.99 -7.68
CA SER A 162 11.95 20.72 -8.17
C SER A 162 13.05 19.66 -8.23
N GLY A 163 13.03 18.72 -7.29
CA GLY A 163 13.87 17.52 -7.30
C GLY A 163 13.65 16.62 -8.53
N LEU A 164 12.58 16.84 -9.30
CA LEU A 164 12.27 16.05 -10.49
C LEU A 164 13.38 16.10 -11.54
N VAL A 165 14.06 17.25 -11.69
CA VAL A 165 15.15 17.41 -12.68
C VAL A 165 16.40 16.62 -12.26
N TRP A 166 16.57 16.41 -10.96
CA TRP A 166 17.73 15.74 -10.37
C TRP A 166 17.60 14.21 -10.34
N SER A 167 16.37 13.70 -10.46
CA SER A 167 16.07 12.28 -10.60
C SER A 167 16.35 11.82 -12.02
N THR A 168 17.49 11.16 -12.20
CA THR A 168 18.02 10.77 -13.52
C THR A 168 18.11 9.26 -13.65
N GLY A 169 17.77 8.74 -14.83
CA GLY A 169 17.93 7.33 -15.19
C GLY A 169 16.68 6.73 -15.82
N LYS A 170 16.78 5.49 -16.29
CA LYS A 170 15.66 4.74 -16.88
C LYS A 170 15.43 3.45 -16.13
N SER A 171 14.21 3.27 -15.65
CA SER A 171 13.79 2.03 -15.00
C SER A 171 13.67 0.92 -16.03
N LYS A 172 14.27 -0.23 -15.71
CA LYS A 172 14.13 -1.47 -16.50
C LYS A 172 13.03 -2.39 -15.93
N LEU A 173 12.02 -1.81 -15.28
CA LEU A 173 10.87 -2.56 -14.76
C LEU A 173 10.12 -3.23 -15.92
N SER A 174 9.98 -4.55 -15.84
CA SER A 174 9.34 -5.36 -16.89
C SER A 174 7.83 -5.12 -16.95
N PRO A 175 7.14 -5.42 -18.07
CA PRO A 175 5.69 -5.29 -18.17
C PRO A 175 4.92 -6.04 -17.07
N LEU A 176 5.39 -7.24 -16.70
CA LEU A 176 4.79 -8.04 -15.63
C LEU A 176 4.90 -7.32 -14.27
N LEU A 177 6.08 -6.79 -13.93
CA LEU A 177 6.28 -6.08 -12.67
C LEU A 177 5.57 -4.71 -12.66
N ARG A 178 5.45 -4.03 -13.81
CA ARG A 178 4.63 -2.82 -13.93
C ARG A 178 3.15 -3.09 -13.62
N LYS A 179 2.63 -4.25 -14.04
CA LYS A 179 1.27 -4.67 -13.70
C LYS A 179 1.12 -4.84 -12.18
N LYS A 180 2.08 -5.51 -11.51
CA LYS A 180 2.10 -5.65 -10.05
C LYS A 180 2.13 -4.30 -9.34
N TYR A 181 3.07 -3.44 -9.69
CA TYR A 181 3.15 -2.06 -9.18
C TYR A 181 1.81 -1.31 -9.34
N THR A 182 1.17 -1.44 -10.50
CA THR A 182 -0.12 -0.79 -10.79
C THR A 182 -1.22 -1.29 -9.86
N GLN A 183 -1.30 -2.61 -9.64
CA GLN A 183 -2.26 -3.25 -8.74
C GLN A 183 -2.04 -2.84 -7.29
N ASP A 184 -0.79 -2.91 -6.81
CA ASP A 184 -0.42 -2.56 -5.44
C ASP A 184 -0.71 -1.08 -5.15
N ARG A 185 -0.37 -0.20 -6.09
CA ARG A 185 -0.70 1.23 -6.01
C ARG A 185 -2.21 1.49 -5.97
N GLN A 186 -2.98 0.85 -6.85
CA GLN A 186 -4.44 1.01 -6.85
C GLN A 186 -5.05 0.54 -5.54
N ALA A 187 -4.59 -0.60 -5.01
CA ALA A 187 -5.03 -1.13 -3.74
C ALA A 187 -4.75 -0.18 -2.57
N LEU A 188 -3.54 0.38 -2.48
CA LEU A 188 -3.23 1.35 -1.43
C LEU A 188 -3.95 2.69 -1.62
N THR A 189 -4.21 3.11 -2.87
CA THR A 189 -5.01 4.32 -3.15
C THR A 189 -6.44 4.13 -2.64
N ALA A 190 -7.05 3.00 -2.97
CA ALA A 190 -8.39 2.63 -2.50
C ALA A 190 -8.41 2.55 -0.96
N LEU A 191 -7.41 1.93 -0.33
CA LEU A 191 -7.29 1.91 1.14
C LEU A 191 -7.18 3.33 1.73
N SER A 192 -6.37 4.20 1.14
CA SER A 192 -6.19 5.57 1.63
C SER A 192 -7.42 6.46 1.48
N SER A 193 -8.41 6.05 0.69
CA SER A 193 -9.71 6.75 0.64
C SER A 193 -10.54 6.55 1.92
N ILE A 194 -10.25 5.49 2.68
CA ILE A 194 -10.92 5.14 3.94
C ILE A 194 -10.01 5.38 5.15
N VAL A 195 -8.74 5.02 5.03
CA VAL A 195 -7.77 5.00 6.13
C VAL A 195 -6.81 6.18 6.00
N ASN A 196 -7.06 7.25 6.76
CA ASN A 196 -6.15 8.39 6.85
C ASN A 196 -5.09 8.16 7.94
N ALA A 197 -4.12 7.28 7.66
CA ALA A 197 -3.02 6.95 8.58
C ALA A 197 -1.64 7.28 7.97
N PRO A 198 -0.67 7.80 8.76
CA PRO A 198 0.67 8.10 8.27
C PRO A 198 1.38 6.91 7.62
N GLU A 199 1.20 5.71 8.18
CA GLU A 199 1.76 4.46 7.65
C GLU A 199 1.23 4.09 6.26
N VAL A 200 -0.05 4.35 5.96
CA VAL A 200 -0.62 4.10 4.62
C VAL A 200 -0.02 5.07 3.61
N LYS A 201 0.14 6.35 3.99
CA LYS A 201 0.85 7.35 3.16
C LYS A 201 2.29 6.93 2.90
N ALA A 202 2.99 6.46 3.94
CA ALA A 202 4.38 6.00 3.85
C ALA A 202 4.53 4.80 2.89
N GLN A 203 3.65 3.81 2.99
CA GLN A 203 3.68 2.66 2.09
C GLN A 203 3.36 3.02 0.64
N ARG A 204 2.39 3.93 0.42
CA ARG A 204 2.11 4.46 -0.92
C ARG A 204 3.36 5.10 -1.51
N ALA A 205 4.04 5.96 -0.75
CA ALA A 205 5.29 6.57 -1.19
C ALA A 205 6.40 5.54 -1.43
N LYS A 206 6.50 4.49 -0.60
CA LYS A 206 7.51 3.42 -0.73
C LYS A 206 7.41 2.65 -2.06
N LEU A 207 6.24 2.57 -2.70
CA LEU A 207 6.11 1.98 -4.04
C LEU A 207 6.95 2.68 -5.10
N ALA A 208 7.31 3.95 -4.92
CA ALA A 208 8.18 4.69 -5.84
C ALA A 208 9.56 4.05 -6.02
N VAL A 209 10.08 3.39 -4.98
CA VAL A 209 11.35 2.66 -4.99
C VAL A 209 11.40 1.63 -6.12
N LEU A 210 10.27 0.98 -6.44
CA LEU A 210 10.17 -0.03 -7.49
C LEU A 210 10.41 0.56 -8.90
N LEU A 211 10.22 1.86 -9.04
CA LEU A 211 10.46 2.59 -10.28
C LEU A 211 11.90 3.09 -10.38
N SER A 212 12.75 2.87 -9.37
CA SER A 212 14.11 3.40 -9.35
C SER A 212 14.98 2.79 -10.47
N PRO A 213 15.83 3.60 -11.14
CA PRO A 213 16.84 3.10 -12.07
C PRO A 213 18.03 2.42 -11.37
N SER A 214 18.17 2.55 -10.04
CA SER A 214 19.28 1.93 -9.28
C SER A 214 19.11 0.43 -9.06
N LEU A 215 17.89 -0.10 -9.23
CA LEU A 215 17.61 -1.52 -9.04
C LEU A 215 18.15 -2.34 -10.22
N ASP A 216 18.93 -3.37 -9.93
CA ASP A 216 19.33 -4.39 -10.93
C ASP A 216 18.17 -5.38 -11.22
N LYS A 217 18.39 -6.39 -12.07
CA LYS A 217 17.33 -7.36 -12.39
C LYS A 217 16.84 -8.14 -11.17
N LYS A 218 17.77 -8.65 -10.35
CA LYS A 218 17.43 -9.46 -9.17
C LYS A 218 16.73 -8.61 -8.12
N ASP A 219 17.18 -7.37 -7.93
CA ASP A 219 16.60 -6.43 -6.99
C ASP A 219 15.19 -6.01 -7.42
N ARG A 220 14.97 -5.71 -8.71
CA ARG A 220 13.63 -5.39 -9.23
C ARG A 220 12.64 -6.53 -9.01
N ASP A 221 13.04 -7.76 -9.32
CA ASP A 221 12.19 -8.93 -9.12
C ASP A 221 11.87 -9.07 -7.62
N PHE A 222 12.89 -9.12 -6.77
CA PHE A 222 12.73 -9.29 -5.31
C PHE A 222 11.82 -8.22 -4.69
N PHE A 223 12.14 -6.94 -4.85
CA PHE A 223 11.38 -5.85 -4.21
C PHE A 223 9.96 -5.72 -4.76
N SER A 224 9.69 -6.13 -6.00
CA SER A 224 8.32 -6.14 -6.52
C SER A 224 7.45 -7.21 -5.86
N TYR A 225 8.01 -8.38 -5.53
CA TYR A 225 7.27 -9.41 -4.79
C TYR A 225 7.12 -9.06 -3.31
N ASP A 226 8.17 -8.52 -2.69
CA ASP A 226 8.14 -7.98 -1.33
C ASP A 226 7.07 -6.89 -1.18
N ALA A 227 6.97 -5.97 -2.14
CA ALA A 227 5.94 -4.95 -2.16
C ALA A 227 4.53 -5.55 -2.22
N THR A 228 4.30 -6.52 -3.11
CA THR A 228 3.00 -7.20 -3.20
C THR A 228 2.62 -7.88 -1.88
N GLU A 229 3.58 -8.49 -1.19
CA GLU A 229 3.34 -9.11 0.11
C GLU A 229 3.02 -8.07 1.20
N GLY A 230 3.85 -7.03 1.35
CA GLY A 230 3.64 -5.98 2.36
C GLY A 230 2.34 -5.18 2.13
N VAL A 231 1.97 -4.93 0.88
CA VAL A 231 0.69 -4.30 0.52
C VAL A 231 -0.48 -5.21 0.91
N SER A 232 -0.39 -6.51 0.62
CA SER A 232 -1.41 -7.49 1.01
C SER A 232 -1.58 -7.56 2.54
N GLN A 233 -0.48 -7.58 3.29
CA GLN A 233 -0.50 -7.55 4.76
C GLN A 233 -1.20 -6.29 5.28
N THR A 234 -0.94 -5.14 4.66
CA THR A 234 -1.54 -3.86 5.07
C THR A 234 -3.02 -3.79 4.74
N LEU A 235 -3.43 -4.24 3.56
CA LEU A 235 -4.85 -4.36 3.22
C LEU A 235 -5.59 -5.27 4.20
N ASN A 236 -4.96 -6.36 4.65
CA ASN A 236 -5.58 -7.29 5.59
C ASN A 236 -5.84 -6.69 6.97
N ARG A 237 -5.25 -5.54 7.33
CA ARG A 237 -5.54 -4.85 8.61
C ARG A 237 -6.96 -4.27 8.66
N LEU A 238 -7.56 -3.99 7.50
CA LEU A 238 -8.98 -3.64 7.38
C LEU A 238 -9.70 -4.72 6.58
N ARG A 239 -10.43 -5.60 7.27
CA ARG A 239 -11.00 -6.81 6.64
C ARG A 239 -12.35 -7.20 7.20
N VAL A 240 -13.15 -7.86 6.37
CA VAL A 240 -14.27 -8.69 6.84
C VAL A 240 -13.73 -10.07 7.20
N SER A 241 -14.15 -10.64 8.31
CA SER A 241 -13.75 -11.99 8.70
C SER A 241 -14.43 -13.03 7.80
N SER A 242 -13.65 -13.99 7.29
CA SER A 242 -14.23 -15.17 6.63
C SER A 242 -14.97 -16.03 7.66
N GLY A 243 -16.01 -16.73 7.24
CA GLY A 243 -16.87 -17.48 8.15
C GLY A 243 -17.55 -18.68 7.50
N LYS A 244 -17.92 -19.67 8.32
CA LYS A 244 -18.74 -20.82 7.92
C LYS A 244 -20.03 -20.79 8.73
N TYR A 245 -21.17 -20.86 8.04
CA TYR A 245 -22.50 -20.73 8.64
C TYR A 245 -23.40 -21.89 8.23
N GLN A 246 -24.18 -22.39 9.17
CA GLN A 246 -25.26 -23.34 8.92
C GLN A 246 -26.60 -22.63 9.13
N ILE A 247 -27.48 -22.73 8.15
CA ILE A 247 -28.78 -22.08 8.15
C ILE A 247 -29.86 -23.15 8.02
N ALA A 248 -30.69 -23.26 9.06
CA ALA A 248 -31.80 -24.21 9.13
C ALA A 248 -33.18 -23.51 9.07
N SER A 249 -33.23 -22.21 8.77
CA SER A 249 -34.45 -21.42 8.64
C SER A 249 -34.50 -20.68 7.30
N GLU A 250 -35.70 -20.35 6.83
CA GLU A 250 -35.90 -19.52 5.63
C GLU A 250 -35.39 -18.09 5.82
N THR A 251 -35.48 -17.54 7.03
CA THR A 251 -34.99 -16.20 7.35
C THR A 251 -34.22 -16.20 8.66
N GLY A 252 -33.31 -15.23 8.82
CA GLY A 252 -32.52 -15.08 10.04
C GLY A 252 -31.43 -14.04 9.91
N LYS A 253 -30.50 -14.04 10.86
CA LYS A 253 -29.35 -13.14 10.89
C LYS A 253 -28.05 -13.92 11.03
N VAL A 254 -27.06 -13.58 10.22
CA VAL A 254 -25.70 -14.13 10.28
C VAL A 254 -24.75 -13.10 10.87
N PRO A 255 -24.00 -13.43 11.94
CA PRO A 255 -23.01 -12.52 12.50
C PRO A 255 -21.77 -12.46 11.61
N VAL A 256 -21.42 -11.28 11.12
CA VAL A 256 -20.23 -11.02 10.29
C VAL A 256 -19.36 -9.97 10.97
N THR A 257 -18.13 -10.33 11.31
CA THR A 257 -17.20 -9.43 12.00
C THR A 257 -16.35 -8.65 11.01
N VAL A 258 -16.29 -7.33 11.17
CA VAL A 258 -15.37 -6.44 10.46
C VAL A 258 -14.32 -5.95 11.44
N THR A 259 -13.05 -6.01 11.02
CA THR A 259 -11.89 -5.70 11.86
C THR A 259 -11.14 -4.50 11.28
N ASN A 260 -10.79 -3.55 12.15
CA ASN A 260 -9.90 -2.45 11.87
C ASN A 260 -8.70 -2.51 12.82
N ASP A 261 -7.55 -2.96 12.30
CA ASP A 261 -6.27 -3.01 13.02
C ASP A 261 -5.41 -1.75 12.75
N PHE A 262 -6.01 -0.65 12.29
CA PHE A 262 -5.37 0.66 12.17
C PHE A 262 -5.58 1.50 13.44
N ASP A 263 -4.62 2.37 13.75
CA ASP A 263 -4.66 3.29 14.90
C ASP A 263 -5.63 4.48 14.69
N VAL A 264 -6.35 4.50 13.59
CA VAL A 264 -7.34 5.54 13.26
C VAL A 264 -8.73 4.91 13.06
N PRO A 265 -9.81 5.59 13.49
CA PRO A 265 -11.16 5.15 13.18
C PRO A 265 -11.45 5.29 11.68
N VAL A 266 -12.32 4.44 11.15
CA VAL A 266 -12.68 4.39 9.74
C VAL A 266 -14.19 4.37 9.55
N LYS A 267 -14.67 4.86 8.41
CA LYS A 267 -16.05 4.69 7.95
C LYS A 267 -16.09 3.85 6.69
N VAL A 268 -16.90 2.79 6.70
CA VAL A 268 -16.92 1.79 5.63
C VAL A 268 -18.33 1.32 5.35
N ALA A 269 -18.57 0.84 4.13
CA ALA A 269 -19.71 0.01 3.80
C ALA A 269 -19.23 -1.42 3.47
N VAL A 270 -20.13 -2.41 3.51
CA VAL A 270 -19.81 -3.80 3.15
C VAL A 270 -20.76 -4.26 2.06
N LYS A 271 -20.20 -4.51 0.87
CA LYS A 271 -20.92 -5.09 -0.25
C LYS A 271 -20.93 -6.61 -0.14
N LEU A 272 -22.12 -7.20 -0.17
CA LEU A 272 -22.34 -8.63 -0.14
C LEU A 272 -22.82 -9.12 -1.50
N THR A 273 -22.08 -10.06 -2.10
CA THR A 273 -22.38 -10.63 -3.42
C THR A 273 -22.51 -12.15 -3.32
N PRO A 274 -23.75 -12.69 -3.33
CA PRO A 274 -23.97 -14.13 -3.44
C PRO A 274 -23.42 -14.69 -4.75
N LEU A 275 -22.75 -15.84 -4.71
CA LEU A 275 -22.28 -16.52 -5.92
C LEU A 275 -23.40 -17.29 -6.64
N ASN A 276 -24.57 -17.46 -6.00
CA ASN A 276 -25.77 -18.04 -6.59
C ASN A 276 -27.03 -17.57 -5.84
N SER A 277 -28.20 -17.90 -6.36
CA SER A 277 -29.50 -17.47 -5.81
C SER A 277 -30.01 -18.32 -4.65
N ARG A 278 -29.21 -19.19 -4.01
CA ARG A 278 -29.69 -20.01 -2.87
C ARG A 278 -29.92 -19.18 -1.61
N VAL A 279 -29.21 -18.06 -1.49
CA VAL A 279 -29.34 -17.14 -0.35
C VAL A 279 -29.33 -15.72 -0.88
N GLN A 280 -30.31 -14.94 -0.43
CA GLN A 280 -30.38 -13.50 -0.63
C GLN A 280 -29.89 -12.80 0.64
N VAL A 281 -29.02 -11.82 0.47
CA VAL A 281 -28.52 -10.94 1.52
C VAL A 281 -28.50 -9.51 1.02
N SER A 282 -28.61 -8.56 1.93
CA SER A 282 -28.50 -7.13 1.62
C SER A 282 -27.14 -6.60 2.04
N SER A 283 -26.54 -5.77 1.20
CA SER A 283 -25.30 -5.06 1.54
C SER A 283 -25.53 -4.14 2.75
N VAL A 284 -24.47 -3.88 3.51
CA VAL A 284 -24.52 -3.03 4.69
C VAL A 284 -24.14 -1.61 4.30
N ALA A 285 -25.01 -0.66 4.63
CA ALA A 285 -24.76 0.77 4.47
C ALA A 285 -23.58 1.24 5.34
N GLU A 286 -23.15 2.48 5.14
CA GLU A 286 -21.99 3.04 5.84
C GLU A 286 -22.12 2.95 7.38
N PHE A 287 -21.06 2.49 8.03
CA PHE A 287 -20.93 2.45 9.49
C PHE A 287 -19.49 2.79 9.90
N ALA A 288 -19.33 3.23 11.16
CA ALA A 288 -18.02 3.56 11.72
C ALA A 288 -17.44 2.38 12.50
N ILE A 289 -16.11 2.23 12.41
CA ILE A 289 -15.31 1.28 13.20
C ILE A 289 -14.22 2.06 13.90
N GLY A 290 -14.07 1.89 15.21
CA GLY A 290 -13.01 2.55 15.99
C GLY A 290 -11.61 2.08 15.60
N ALA A 291 -10.59 2.82 16.02
CA ALA A 291 -9.20 2.39 15.93
C ALA A 291 -8.97 1.08 16.71
N ASN A 292 -8.16 0.17 16.18
CA ASN A 292 -7.82 -1.13 16.78
C ASN A 292 -9.04 -1.88 17.34
N SER A 293 -10.14 -1.90 16.59
CA SER A 293 -11.43 -2.41 17.06
C SER A 293 -12.09 -3.35 16.06
N ARG A 294 -13.11 -4.05 16.54
CA ARG A 294 -13.93 -4.98 15.76
C ARG A 294 -15.39 -4.64 15.92
N THR A 295 -16.15 -4.74 14.84
CA THR A 295 -17.60 -4.51 14.83
C THR A 295 -18.29 -5.76 14.28
N GLN A 296 -19.22 -6.31 15.05
CA GLN A 296 -20.03 -7.45 14.63
C GLN A 296 -21.32 -6.97 13.99
N LEU A 297 -21.47 -7.23 12.70
CA LEU A 297 -22.65 -6.91 11.91
C LEU A 297 -23.63 -8.08 11.97
N SER A 298 -24.92 -7.79 12.09
CA SER A 298 -25.98 -8.80 12.02
C SER A 298 -26.65 -8.77 10.66
N ILE A 299 -26.16 -9.58 9.73
CA ILE A 299 -26.59 -9.58 8.32
C ILE A 299 -27.90 -10.37 8.16
N PRO A 300 -29.02 -9.73 7.79
CA PRO A 300 -30.24 -10.47 7.50
C PRO A 300 -30.07 -11.29 6.21
N PHE A 301 -30.59 -12.51 6.22
CA PHE A 301 -30.62 -13.37 5.05
C PHE A 301 -32.03 -13.91 4.78
N THR A 302 -32.27 -14.28 3.53
CA THR A 302 -33.40 -15.10 3.10
C THR A 302 -32.86 -16.28 2.31
N ALA A 303 -33.16 -17.49 2.75
CA ALA A 303 -32.69 -18.71 2.14
C ALA A 303 -33.78 -19.24 1.19
N ILE A 304 -33.39 -19.47 -0.05
CA ILE A 304 -34.29 -19.75 -1.19
C ILE A 304 -34.26 -21.24 -1.55
N ALA A 305 -33.10 -21.89 -1.43
CA ALA A 305 -32.96 -23.31 -1.74
C ALA A 305 -31.89 -23.99 -0.87
N PRO A 306 -32.06 -25.29 -0.52
CA PRO A 306 -31.07 -26.06 0.24
C PRO A 306 -29.72 -26.19 -0.48
N GLY A 307 -28.66 -26.48 0.27
CA GLY A 307 -27.32 -26.76 -0.23
C GLY A 307 -26.26 -25.70 0.13
N ALA A 308 -25.03 -25.98 -0.29
CA ALA A 308 -23.89 -25.09 -0.03
C ALA A 308 -23.84 -23.91 -1.02
N THR A 309 -23.48 -22.74 -0.51
CA THR A 309 -23.23 -21.52 -1.28
C THR A 309 -22.13 -20.67 -0.63
N THR A 310 -21.65 -19.66 -1.34
CA THR A 310 -20.70 -18.67 -0.81
C THR A 310 -21.22 -17.28 -1.12
N VAL A 311 -21.12 -16.39 -0.14
CA VAL A 311 -21.33 -14.96 -0.30
C VAL A 311 -19.96 -14.28 -0.18
N LEU A 312 -19.60 -13.48 -1.17
CA LEU A 312 -18.42 -12.62 -1.09
C LEU A 312 -18.77 -11.35 -0.31
N ALA A 313 -17.99 -11.05 0.72
CA ALA A 313 -18.10 -9.83 1.50
C ALA A 313 -16.87 -8.96 1.24
N GLN A 314 -17.08 -7.74 0.77
CA GLN A 314 -15.98 -6.83 0.44
C GLN A 314 -16.29 -5.43 0.96
N ILE A 315 -15.26 -4.78 1.51
CA ILE A 315 -15.37 -3.41 2.02
C ILE A 315 -15.44 -2.45 0.83
N THR A 316 -16.24 -1.40 0.96
CA THR A 316 -16.32 -0.31 -0.01
C THR A 316 -16.17 1.05 0.66
N ASN A 317 -15.64 2.02 -0.07
CA ASN A 317 -15.59 3.42 0.34
C ASN A 317 -16.95 4.12 0.07
N ALA A 318 -17.04 5.42 0.38
CA ALA A 318 -18.24 6.23 0.18
C ALA A 318 -18.67 6.33 -1.30
N ASP A 319 -17.72 6.21 -2.22
CA ASP A 319 -17.96 6.23 -3.68
C ASP A 319 -18.37 4.83 -4.22
N GLY A 320 -18.41 3.81 -3.37
CA GLY A 320 -18.76 2.43 -3.73
C GLY A 320 -17.61 1.64 -4.37
N GLU A 321 -16.39 2.17 -4.39
CA GLU A 321 -15.21 1.46 -4.86
C GLU A 321 -14.77 0.42 -3.83
N PHE A 322 -14.32 -0.74 -4.32
CA PHE A 322 -13.87 -1.83 -3.47
C PHE A 322 -12.51 -1.53 -2.81
N VAL A 323 -12.42 -1.84 -1.53
CA VAL A 323 -11.20 -1.71 -0.73
C VAL A 323 -10.81 -3.04 -0.13
N GLY A 324 -9.56 -3.44 -0.37
CA GLY A 324 -9.01 -4.71 0.12
C GLY A 324 -9.61 -5.95 -0.54
N PRO A 325 -9.19 -7.14 -0.09
CA PRO A 325 -9.66 -8.41 -0.65
C PRO A 325 -11.10 -8.73 -0.24
N ALA A 326 -11.80 -9.49 -1.09
CA ALA A 326 -13.09 -10.05 -0.76
C ALA A 326 -12.93 -11.27 0.17
N SER A 327 -13.69 -11.28 1.27
CA SER A 327 -13.78 -12.41 2.19
C SER A 327 -14.90 -13.36 1.81
N ARG A 328 -14.71 -14.65 2.08
CA ARG A 328 -15.66 -15.70 1.74
C ARG A 328 -16.49 -16.09 2.96
N LEU A 329 -17.80 -15.92 2.85
CA LEU A 329 -18.78 -16.42 3.81
C LEU A 329 -19.40 -17.70 3.25
N SER A 330 -18.93 -18.86 3.71
CA SER A 330 -19.45 -20.16 3.29
C SER A 330 -20.73 -20.48 4.05
N ILE A 331 -21.82 -20.65 3.32
CA ILE A 331 -23.15 -20.87 3.91
C ILE A 331 -23.66 -22.24 3.46
N ASN A 332 -24.09 -23.06 4.42
CA ASN A 332 -24.77 -24.32 4.14
C ASN A 332 -26.22 -24.25 4.61
N VAL A 333 -27.15 -24.41 3.67
CA VAL A 333 -28.59 -24.30 3.91
C VAL A 333 -29.18 -25.71 4.02
N THR A 334 -29.81 -26.04 5.15
CA THR A 334 -30.29 -27.40 5.47
C THR A 334 -31.77 -27.49 5.81
N PHE A 335 -32.56 -26.42 5.63
CA PHE A 335 -33.98 -26.47 5.96
C PHE A 335 -34.77 -27.32 4.95
N PHE A 336 -35.84 -27.95 5.44
CA PHE A 336 -36.76 -28.76 4.66
C PHE A 336 -37.97 -27.90 4.25
N ASP A 337 -38.44 -28.05 3.02
CA ASP A 337 -39.65 -27.35 2.56
C ASP A 337 -40.85 -27.80 3.40
N SER A 338 -41.42 -26.87 4.19
CA SER A 338 -42.56 -27.14 5.05
C SER A 338 -43.76 -27.68 4.26
N ARG A 339 -43.89 -27.35 2.97
CA ARG A 339 -44.94 -27.87 2.10
C ARG A 339 -44.80 -29.37 1.88
N VAL A 340 -43.57 -29.86 1.77
CA VAL A 340 -43.30 -31.31 1.67
C VAL A 340 -43.73 -32.00 2.96
N THR A 341 -43.40 -31.42 4.12
CA THR A 341 -43.85 -31.95 5.41
C THR A 341 -45.38 -32.02 5.51
N TYR A 342 -46.09 -30.94 5.16
CA TYR A 342 -47.56 -30.94 5.18
C TYR A 342 -48.16 -31.93 4.17
N PHE A 343 -47.57 -32.05 2.98
CA PHE A 343 -48.02 -33.00 1.97
C PHE A 343 -47.84 -34.45 2.45
N THR A 344 -46.68 -34.78 3.02
CA THR A 344 -46.41 -36.13 3.56
C THR A 344 -47.34 -36.46 4.72
N VAL A 345 -47.56 -35.52 5.65
CA VAL A 345 -48.49 -35.71 6.77
C VAL A 345 -49.93 -35.88 6.28
N GLY A 346 -50.38 -35.03 5.35
CA GLY A 346 -51.71 -35.13 4.76
C GLY A 346 -51.92 -36.46 4.02
N ALA A 347 -50.94 -36.89 3.22
CA ALA A 347 -50.97 -38.18 2.52
C ALA A 347 -51.00 -39.36 3.51
N ALA A 348 -50.21 -39.32 4.58
CA ALA A 348 -50.23 -40.34 5.62
C ALA A 348 -51.60 -40.42 6.33
N LEU A 349 -52.24 -39.28 6.58
CA LEU A 349 -53.56 -39.20 7.20
C LEU A 349 -54.65 -39.78 6.26
N LEU A 350 -54.58 -39.47 4.97
CA LEU A 350 -55.46 -40.06 3.97
C LEU A 350 -55.30 -41.59 3.87
N LEU A 351 -54.06 -42.09 3.88
CA LEU A 351 -53.79 -43.53 3.89
C LEU A 351 -54.34 -44.20 5.15
N PHE A 352 -54.22 -43.56 6.31
CA PHE A 352 -54.77 -44.07 7.57
C PHE A 352 -56.30 -44.17 7.53
N ILE A 353 -56.99 -43.15 7.02
CA ILE A 353 -58.44 -43.16 6.83
C ILE A 353 -58.85 -44.25 5.82
N ALA A 354 -58.11 -44.40 4.72
CA ALA A 354 -58.36 -45.45 3.74
C ALA A 354 -58.23 -46.85 4.36
N ALA A 355 -57.19 -47.11 5.17
CA ALA A 355 -57.02 -48.39 5.85
C ALA A 355 -58.16 -48.68 6.86
N LEU A 356 -58.60 -47.66 7.62
CA LEU A 356 -59.69 -47.80 8.57
C LEU A 356 -61.03 -48.11 7.86
N THR A 357 -61.34 -47.37 6.79
CA THR A 357 -62.55 -47.61 5.99
C THR A 357 -62.52 -48.98 5.32
N GLN A 358 -61.37 -49.43 4.82
CA GLN A 358 -61.20 -50.77 4.25
C GLN A 358 -61.45 -51.87 5.29
N THR A 359 -60.99 -51.67 6.52
CA THR A 359 -61.18 -52.60 7.66
C THR A 359 -62.65 -52.69 8.06
N ILE A 360 -63.34 -51.56 8.23
CA ILE A 360 -64.78 -51.51 8.53
C ILE A 360 -65.59 -52.17 7.40
N ARG A 361 -65.25 -51.92 6.14
CA ARG A 361 -65.93 -52.49 4.98
C ARG A 361 -65.73 -54.01 4.90
N ARG A 362 -64.55 -54.52 5.27
CA ARG A 362 -64.26 -55.95 5.38
C ARG A 362 -65.06 -56.62 6.50
N LEU A 363 -65.18 -55.98 7.66
CA LEU A 363 -66.00 -56.47 8.78
C LEU A 363 -67.51 -56.47 8.48
N ARG A 364 -68.00 -55.50 7.70
CA ARG A 364 -69.41 -55.47 7.25
C ARG A 364 -69.73 -56.54 6.21
N ARG A 365 -68.79 -56.89 5.32
CA ARG A 365 -68.99 -57.97 4.34
C ARG A 365 -68.99 -59.37 4.98
N GLY A 366 -68.28 -59.57 6.08
CA GLY A 366 -68.33 -60.82 6.87
C GLY A 366 -69.61 -61.04 7.69
N ARG A 367 -70.57 -60.10 7.68
CA ARG A 367 -71.87 -60.22 8.37
C ARG A 367 -73.05 -60.61 7.46
N HIS A 368 -72.81 -60.81 6.17
CA HIS A 368 -73.83 -61.24 5.20
C HIS A 368 -73.71 -62.70 4.74
N GLU A 369 -72.83 -63.49 5.35
CA GLU A 369 -72.84 -64.95 5.27
C GLU A 369 -73.20 -65.51 6.65
N LYS A 370 -74.49 -65.61 6.91
CA LYS A 370 -75.05 -66.53 7.92
C LYS A 370 -76.30 -67.15 7.34
#